data_AF-A0A0R3U629-F1
#
_entry.id   AF-A0A0R3U629-F1
#
_cell.length_a   1.000
_cell.length_b   1.000
_cell.length_c   1.000
_cell.angle_alpha   90.00
_cell.angle_beta   90.00
_cell.angle_gamma   90.00
#
_symmetry.space_group_name_H-M   'P 1'
#
loop_
_entity.id
_entity.type
_entity.pdbx_description
1 polymer ?
#
loop_
_entity_poly.entity_id
_entity_poly.type
_entity_poly.pdbx_seq_one_letter_code
_entity_poly.pdbx_strand_id
1 'polypeptide(L)'
;MISVDSSSHFSQSIALAYLAKTLAAEDSFEYAAIFTLGKARCEANVHNYPGEASALMEAGRLFLKAEENLQITKTHGYEIELFLDDLHRIEVFRVLLVLTVLPPKSEELVGDGQLSLLAYTDDAKESAKTSVIDYMDRDLVLLLRSLVMSYQLEDVNGFELTATLLQPYVDYAQRKVLCDILTNLIHPPDDTL
;
A
#
# COMPACT_ATOMS: atom_id res chain seq x y z
N MET A 1 12.27 22.28 -23.14
CA MET A 1 11.12 21.93 -22.28
C MET A 1 10.44 20.75 -22.95
N ILE A 2 10.83 19.53 -22.58
CA ILE A 2 10.36 18.31 -23.23
C ILE A 2 9.00 17.98 -22.60
N SER A 3 7.94 18.15 -23.38
CA SER A 3 6.63 17.59 -23.06
C SER A 3 6.76 16.07 -23.24
N VAL A 4 7.13 15.36 -22.16
CA VAL A 4 7.03 13.90 -22.14
C VAL A 4 5.54 13.58 -22.07
N ASP A 5 5.08 12.92 -23.11
CA ASP A 5 3.69 12.81 -23.50
C ASP A 5 2.91 11.89 -22.55
N SER A 6 1.83 12.39 -21.93
CA SER A 6 0.94 11.61 -21.05
C SER A 6 0.36 10.39 -21.77
N SER A 7 0.27 10.44 -23.11
CA SER A 7 -0.12 9.31 -23.96
C SER A 7 0.83 8.10 -23.85
N SER A 8 2.13 8.35 -23.63
CA SER A 8 3.16 7.31 -23.54
C SER A 8 3.11 6.55 -22.23
N HIS A 9 2.91 7.26 -21.10
CA HIS A 9 2.74 6.66 -19.78
C HIS A 9 1.44 5.85 -19.67
N PHE A 10 0.36 6.34 -20.28
CA PHE A 10 -0.91 5.63 -20.35
C PHE A 10 -0.78 4.32 -21.15
N SER A 11 -0.12 4.37 -22.30
CA SER A 11 0.13 3.17 -23.13
C SER A 11 1.03 2.16 -22.42
N GLN A 12 2.02 2.63 -21.65
CA GLN A 12 2.89 1.79 -20.84
C GLN A 12 2.15 1.12 -19.69
N SER A 13 1.28 1.85 -18.98
CA SER A 13 0.44 1.30 -17.89
C SER A 13 -0.45 0.15 -18.39
N ILE A 14 -1.08 0.32 -19.56
CA ILE A 14 -1.91 -0.72 -20.19
C ILE A 14 -1.10 -1.98 -20.52
N ALA A 15 0.09 -1.82 -21.12
CA ALA A 15 0.94 -2.94 -21.48
C ALA A 15 1.39 -3.74 -20.26
N LEU A 16 1.78 -3.05 -19.17
CA LEU A 16 2.15 -3.66 -17.90
C LEU A 16 0.98 -4.42 -17.27
N ALA A 17 -0.21 -3.80 -17.26
CA ALA A 17 -1.41 -4.43 -16.72
C ALA A 17 -1.83 -5.68 -17.52
N TYR A 18 -1.72 -5.62 -18.86
CA TYR A 18 -1.99 -6.78 -19.71
C TYR A 18 -1.02 -7.93 -19.42
N LEU A 19 0.28 -7.64 -19.35
CA LEU A 19 1.30 -8.65 -19.09
C LEU A 19 1.16 -9.26 -17.69
N ALA A 20 0.91 -8.44 -16.67
CA ALA A 20 0.66 -8.93 -15.31
C ALA A 20 -0.53 -9.90 -15.27
N LYS A 21 -1.63 -9.57 -15.97
CA LYS A 21 -2.81 -10.44 -16.04
C LYS A 21 -2.52 -11.77 -16.73
N THR A 22 -1.77 -11.76 -17.83
CA THR A 22 -1.38 -12.98 -18.55
C THR A 22 -0.50 -13.87 -17.67
N LEU A 23 0.51 -13.31 -17.02
CA LEU A 23 1.41 -14.05 -16.13
C LEU A 23 0.67 -14.62 -14.90
N ALA A 24 -0.26 -13.86 -14.32
CA ALA A 24 -1.09 -14.35 -13.22
C ALA A 24 -2.01 -15.49 -13.65
N ALA A 25 -2.45 -15.53 -14.91
CA ALA A 25 -3.24 -16.65 -15.45
C ALA A 25 -2.39 -17.90 -15.73
N GLU A 26 -1.06 -17.75 -15.81
CA GLU A 26 -0.08 -18.83 -15.94
C GLU A 26 0.55 -19.18 -14.57
N ASP A 27 -0.08 -18.78 -13.46
CA ASP A 27 0.38 -18.97 -12.07
C ASP A 27 1.80 -18.42 -11.78
N SER A 28 2.30 -17.53 -12.63
CA SER A 28 3.61 -16.85 -12.49
C SER A 28 3.46 -15.56 -11.66
N PHE A 29 3.05 -15.72 -10.39
CA PHE A 29 2.59 -14.62 -9.54
C PHE A 29 3.68 -13.61 -9.19
N GLU A 30 4.93 -14.05 -9.00
CA GLU A 30 6.07 -13.20 -8.70
C GLU A 30 6.34 -12.20 -9.83
N TYR A 31 6.28 -12.66 -11.09
CA TYR A 31 6.45 -11.79 -12.24
C TYR A 31 5.23 -10.89 -12.43
N ALA A 32 4.02 -11.42 -12.25
CA ALA A 32 2.80 -10.64 -12.29
C ALA A 32 2.81 -9.48 -11.27
N ALA A 33 3.31 -9.73 -10.06
CA ALA A 33 3.46 -8.72 -9.02
C ALA A 33 4.45 -7.61 -9.44
N ILE A 34 5.62 -7.98 -9.99
CA ILE A 34 6.62 -7.02 -10.50
C ILE A 34 6.03 -6.11 -11.58
N PHE A 35 5.29 -6.66 -12.55
CA PHE A 35 4.66 -5.84 -13.59
C PHE A 35 3.55 -4.96 -13.02
N THR A 36 2.85 -5.43 -11.98
CA THR A 36 1.85 -4.63 -11.27
C THR A 36 2.48 -3.48 -10.47
N LEU A 37 3.67 -3.67 -9.88
CA LEU A 37 4.46 -2.57 -9.32
C LEU A 37 4.88 -1.55 -10.38
N GLY A 38 5.23 -2.03 -11.58
CA GLY A 38 5.46 -1.16 -12.74
C GLY A 38 4.24 -0.30 -13.06
N LYS A 39 3.04 -0.88 -13.05
CA LYS A 39 1.78 -0.16 -13.23
C LYS A 39 1.58 0.88 -12.12
N ALA A 40 1.80 0.53 -10.85
CA ALA A 40 1.72 1.48 -9.74
C ALA A 40 2.63 2.70 -9.96
N ARG A 41 3.85 2.47 -10.46
CA ARG A 41 4.78 3.55 -10.82
C ARG A 41 4.29 4.42 -11.99
N CYS A 42 3.58 3.86 -12.95
CA CYS A 42 2.93 4.66 -14.00
C CYS A 42 1.85 5.58 -13.42
N GLU A 43 1.04 5.08 -12.48
CA GLU A 43 0.03 5.89 -11.76
C GLU A 43 0.69 7.00 -10.93
N ALA A 44 1.79 6.70 -10.26
CA ALA A 44 2.58 7.68 -9.50
C ALA A 44 3.08 8.84 -10.38
N ASN A 45 3.58 8.54 -11.59
CA ASN A 45 4.12 9.54 -12.51
C ASN A 45 3.03 10.52 -13.02
N VAL A 46 1.76 10.10 -13.02
CA VAL A 46 0.62 10.96 -13.37
C VAL A 46 -0.10 11.48 -12.12
N HIS A 47 0.48 11.32 -10.94
CA HIS A 47 -0.06 11.75 -9.64
C HIS A 47 -1.44 11.15 -9.31
N ASN A 48 -1.71 9.93 -9.78
CA ASN A 48 -2.94 9.21 -9.51
C ASN A 48 -2.77 8.30 -8.26
N TYR A 49 -2.74 8.90 -7.07
CA TYR A 49 -2.56 8.16 -5.82
C TYR A 49 -3.60 7.05 -5.56
N PRO A 50 -4.91 7.22 -5.86
CA PRO A 50 -5.86 6.11 -5.75
C PRO A 50 -5.49 4.94 -6.66
N GLY A 51 -5.13 5.22 -7.92
CA GLY A 51 -4.71 4.19 -8.87
C GLY A 51 -3.42 3.48 -8.45
N GLU A 52 -2.46 4.23 -7.91
CA GLU A 52 -1.22 3.70 -7.35
C GLU A 52 -1.49 2.79 -6.16
N ALA A 53 -2.31 3.24 -5.19
CA ALA A 53 -2.70 2.46 -4.02
C ALA A 53 -3.42 1.15 -4.39
N SER A 54 -4.37 1.21 -5.33
CA SER A 54 -5.05 0.01 -5.84
C SER A 54 -4.09 -0.96 -6.55
N ALA A 55 -3.12 -0.44 -7.31
CA ALA A 55 -2.11 -1.27 -7.96
C ALA A 55 -1.14 -1.90 -6.95
N LEU A 56 -0.71 -1.16 -5.92
CA LEU A 56 0.09 -1.68 -4.81
C LEU A 56 -0.66 -2.79 -4.06
N MET A 57 -1.94 -2.59 -3.75
CA MET A 57 -2.78 -3.62 -3.12
C MET A 57 -2.82 -4.92 -3.95
N GLU A 58 -2.95 -4.79 -5.27
CA GLU A 58 -2.95 -5.94 -6.17
C GLU A 58 -1.57 -6.62 -6.24
N ALA A 59 -0.49 -5.84 -6.31
CA ALA A 59 0.88 -6.39 -6.27
C ALA A 59 1.12 -7.17 -4.97
N GLY A 60 0.67 -6.65 -3.82
CA GLY A 60 0.76 -7.34 -2.53
C GLY A 60 0.01 -8.67 -2.53
N ARG A 61 -1.21 -8.72 -3.09
CA ARG A 61 -1.95 -9.98 -3.26
C ARG A 61 -1.22 -11.00 -4.15
N LEU A 62 -0.56 -10.54 -5.20
CA LEU A 62 0.20 -11.40 -6.10
C LEU A 62 1.48 -11.92 -5.43
N PHE A 63 2.23 -11.07 -4.71
CA PHE A 63 3.38 -11.53 -3.92
C PHE A 63 2.98 -12.51 -2.82
N LEU A 64 1.85 -12.29 -2.16
CA LEU A 64 1.31 -13.23 -1.18
C LEU A 64 1.07 -14.62 -1.81
N LYS A 65 0.41 -14.68 -2.97
CA LYS A 65 0.23 -15.95 -3.69
C LYS A 65 1.56 -16.58 -4.11
N ALA A 66 2.53 -15.77 -4.51
CA ALA A 66 3.87 -16.24 -4.84
C ALA A 66 4.57 -16.87 -3.62
N GLU A 67 4.47 -16.24 -2.46
CA GLU A 67 4.97 -16.76 -1.18
C GLU A 67 4.30 -18.09 -0.82
N GLU A 68 2.96 -18.17 -0.92
CA GLU A 68 2.20 -19.40 -0.68
C GLU A 68 2.65 -20.53 -1.62
N ASN A 69 2.89 -20.24 -2.91
CA ASN A 69 3.41 -21.21 -3.88
C ASN A 69 4.81 -21.74 -3.50
N LEU A 70 5.69 -20.88 -2.99
CA LEU A 70 6.99 -21.29 -2.47
C LEU A 70 6.85 -22.20 -1.25
N GLN A 71 5.86 -21.93 -0.39
CA GLN A 71 5.60 -22.76 0.77
C GLN A 71 5.01 -24.14 0.41
N ILE A 72 4.23 -24.26 -0.67
CA ILE A 72 3.70 -25.54 -1.15
C ILE A 72 4.81 -26.44 -1.71
N THR A 73 5.85 -25.87 -2.32
CA THR A 73 6.96 -26.61 -2.97
C THR A 73 8.08 -27.03 -2.01
N LYS A 74 7.90 -26.83 -0.70
CA LYS A 74 8.87 -27.17 0.36
C LYS A 74 9.30 -28.65 0.31
N THR A 75 10.60 -28.89 0.13
CA THR A 75 11.21 -30.24 0.22
C THR A 75 12.02 -30.49 1.49
N HIS A 76 12.31 -29.50 2.35
CA HIS A 76 13.26 -29.70 3.46
C HIS A 76 12.96 -28.92 4.77
N GLY A 77 11.71 -28.55 5.04
CA GLY A 77 11.31 -28.03 6.38
C GLY A 77 11.78 -26.61 6.74
N TYR A 78 12.32 -25.85 5.78
CA TYR A 78 12.62 -24.42 5.95
C TYR A 78 11.46 -23.58 5.43
N GLU A 79 11.09 -22.53 6.18
CA GLU A 79 10.21 -21.47 5.70
C GLU A 79 11.05 -20.55 4.82
N ILE A 80 10.68 -20.48 3.54
CA ILE A 80 11.25 -19.53 2.59
C ILE A 80 10.36 -18.29 2.72
N GLU A 81 11.00 -17.13 2.90
CA GLU A 81 10.36 -15.82 3.06
C GLU A 81 11.01 -14.87 2.04
N LEU A 82 10.63 -14.98 0.76
CA LEU A 82 11.31 -14.24 -0.32
C LEU A 82 10.71 -12.86 -0.58
N PHE A 83 9.43 -12.68 -0.31
CA PHE A 83 8.68 -11.48 -0.67
C PHE A 83 8.16 -10.71 0.55
N LEU A 84 8.54 -11.08 1.78
CA LEU A 84 8.08 -10.38 2.98
C LEU A 84 8.49 -8.90 3.00
N ASP A 85 9.73 -8.59 2.63
CA ASP A 85 10.21 -7.20 2.53
C ASP A 85 9.40 -6.40 1.50
N ASP A 86 9.05 -7.02 0.36
CA ASP A 86 8.19 -6.40 -0.65
C ASP A 86 6.79 -6.16 -0.10
N LEU A 87 6.20 -7.14 0.58
CA LEU A 87 4.88 -7.03 1.22
C LEU A 87 4.84 -5.89 2.25
N HIS A 88 5.87 -5.78 3.11
CA HIS A 88 5.97 -4.71 4.10
C HIS A 88 6.04 -3.35 3.42
N ARG A 89 6.91 -3.20 2.43
CA ARG A 89 7.08 -1.93 1.71
C ARG A 89 5.81 -1.53 0.98
N ILE A 90 5.18 -2.47 0.28
CA ILE A 90 3.94 -2.24 -0.47
C ILE A 90 2.84 -1.77 0.46
N GLU A 91 2.66 -2.45 1.59
CA GLU A 91 1.55 -2.17 2.49
C GLU A 91 1.73 -0.85 3.24
N VAL A 92 2.95 -0.57 3.72
CA VAL A 92 3.28 0.75 4.29
C VAL A 92 2.97 1.85 3.28
N PHE A 93 3.39 1.69 2.01
CA PHE A 93 3.15 2.74 1.04
C PHE A 93 1.66 2.92 0.71
N ARG A 94 0.94 1.81 0.56
CA ARG A 94 -0.51 1.82 0.29
C ARG A 94 -1.25 2.58 1.39
N VAL A 95 -0.95 2.30 2.66
CA VAL A 95 -1.57 3.00 3.80
C VAL A 95 -1.31 4.50 3.69
N LEU A 96 -0.07 4.93 3.49
CA LEU A 96 0.28 6.36 3.38
C LEU A 96 -0.44 7.05 2.22
N LEU A 97 -0.53 6.40 1.05
CA LEU A 97 -1.25 6.96 -0.11
C LEU A 97 -2.74 7.11 0.17
N VAL A 98 -3.36 6.13 0.82
CA VAL A 98 -4.78 6.23 1.22
C VAL A 98 -5.00 7.40 2.17
N LEU A 99 -4.15 7.57 3.19
CA LEU A 99 -4.23 8.69 4.12
C LEU A 99 -3.95 10.05 3.45
N THR A 100 -3.24 10.06 2.33
CA THR A 100 -3.04 11.29 1.53
C THR A 100 -4.28 11.68 0.75
N VAL A 101 -5.04 10.69 0.27
CA VAL A 101 -6.22 10.90 -0.60
C VAL A 101 -7.48 11.17 0.21
N LEU A 102 -7.67 10.45 1.31
CA LEU A 102 -8.92 10.49 2.07
C LEU A 102 -8.77 11.39 3.31
N PRO A 103 -9.74 12.28 3.58
CA PRO A 103 -9.73 13.07 4.80
C PRO A 103 -9.92 12.18 6.05
N PRO A 104 -9.45 12.62 7.24
CA PRO A 104 -9.54 11.86 8.50
C PRO A 104 -10.87 11.18 8.80
N LYS A 105 -11.98 11.89 8.57
CA LYS A 105 -13.34 11.43 8.89
C LYS A 105 -14.05 10.74 7.73
N SER A 106 -13.33 10.34 6.68
CA SER A 106 -13.93 9.67 5.53
C SER A 106 -14.51 8.31 5.90
N GLU A 107 -15.77 8.07 5.56
CA GLU A 107 -16.41 6.75 5.69
C GLU A 107 -15.72 5.69 4.80
N GLU A 108 -15.05 6.12 3.71
CA GLU A 108 -14.35 5.21 2.80
C GLU A 108 -13.13 4.53 3.46
N LEU A 109 -12.53 5.15 4.49
CA LEU A 109 -11.44 4.55 5.27
C LEU A 109 -11.89 3.28 6.02
N VAL A 110 -13.14 3.26 6.48
CA VAL A 110 -13.75 2.18 7.28
C VAL A 110 -14.73 1.31 6.48
N GLY A 111 -14.92 1.61 5.19
CA GLY A 111 -15.76 0.83 4.28
C GLY A 111 -15.10 -0.46 3.78
N ASP A 112 -15.67 -1.06 2.74
CA ASP A 112 -15.15 -2.23 2.01
C ASP A 112 -14.59 -1.87 0.62
N GLY A 113 -14.40 -0.57 0.36
CA GLY A 113 -13.89 -0.04 -0.90
C GLY A 113 -12.40 -0.34 -1.14
N GLN A 114 -11.92 0.03 -2.34
CA GLN A 114 -10.52 -0.21 -2.75
C GLN A 114 -9.49 0.54 -1.88
N LEU A 115 -9.90 1.67 -1.29
CA LEU A 115 -9.08 2.48 -0.39
C LEU A 115 -9.37 2.17 1.10
N SER A 116 -10.04 1.06 1.40
CA SER A 116 -10.32 0.68 2.78
C SER A 116 -9.05 0.40 3.58
N LEU A 117 -9.07 0.86 4.83
CA LEU A 117 -8.11 0.55 5.88
C LEU A 117 -8.78 -0.10 7.09
N LEU A 118 -9.96 -0.73 6.91
CA LEU A 118 -10.73 -1.38 7.98
C LEU A 118 -9.91 -2.40 8.79
N ALA A 119 -8.93 -3.06 8.19
CA ALA A 119 -8.06 -4.01 8.89
C ALA A 119 -7.12 -3.36 9.94
N TYR A 120 -7.00 -2.03 9.89
CA TYR A 120 -6.22 -1.22 10.82
C TYR A 120 -7.06 -0.49 11.87
N THR A 121 -8.37 -0.71 11.91
CA THR A 121 -9.27 -0.09 12.91
C THR A 121 -9.75 -1.10 13.93
N ASP A 122 -10.33 -0.62 15.03
CA ASP A 122 -10.92 -1.45 16.10
C ASP A 122 -12.10 -2.31 15.59
N ASP A 123 -12.72 -1.90 14.49
CA ASP A 123 -13.87 -2.57 13.86
C ASP A 123 -13.46 -3.71 12.90
N ALA A 124 -12.17 -4.09 12.87
CA ALA A 124 -11.67 -5.17 12.04
C ALA A 124 -12.41 -6.50 12.35
N LYS A 125 -13.36 -6.88 11.50
CA LYS A 125 -14.04 -8.18 11.59
C LYS A 125 -13.02 -9.29 11.33
N GLU A 126 -13.04 -10.36 12.12
CA GLU A 126 -12.21 -11.57 11.95
C GLU A 126 -12.31 -12.24 10.56
N SER A 127 -13.21 -11.78 9.68
CA SER A 127 -13.45 -12.33 8.35
C SER A 127 -12.48 -11.86 7.26
N ALA A 128 -11.53 -10.97 7.53
CA ALA A 128 -10.46 -10.61 6.59
C ALA A 128 -9.33 -11.67 6.54
N LYS A 129 -9.70 -12.95 6.43
CA LYS A 129 -8.76 -14.10 6.36
C LYS A 129 -8.25 -14.27 4.93
N THR A 130 -7.18 -13.53 4.60
CA THR A 130 -6.17 -13.66 3.53
C THR A 130 -5.62 -12.27 3.23
N SER A 131 -5.23 -11.56 4.28
CA SER A 131 -4.74 -10.19 4.13
C SER A 131 -3.22 -10.19 4.24
N VAL A 132 -2.56 -9.36 3.43
CA VAL A 132 -1.10 -9.14 3.46
C VAL A 132 -0.56 -8.96 4.90
N ILE A 133 -1.39 -8.41 5.78
CA ILE A 133 -1.16 -8.17 7.21
C ILE A 133 -0.78 -9.44 7.98
N ASP A 134 -1.29 -10.62 7.58
CA ASP A 134 -0.98 -11.88 8.25
C ASP A 134 0.50 -12.29 8.07
N TYR A 135 1.17 -11.73 7.06
CA TYR A 135 2.58 -11.94 6.73
C TYR A 135 3.45 -10.74 7.13
N MET A 136 2.87 -9.77 7.83
CA MET A 136 3.58 -8.60 8.33
C MET A 136 4.09 -8.80 9.75
N ASP A 137 5.19 -8.11 10.06
CA ASP A 137 5.67 -8.02 11.44
C ASP A 137 4.61 -7.39 12.35
N ARG A 138 4.42 -7.98 13.53
CA ARG A 138 3.37 -7.55 14.48
C ARG A 138 3.57 -6.10 14.91
N ASP A 139 4.81 -5.68 15.14
CA ASP A 139 5.09 -4.32 15.60
C ASP A 139 4.80 -3.33 14.47
N LEU A 140 5.15 -3.67 13.22
CA LEU A 140 4.77 -2.87 12.05
C LEU A 140 3.25 -2.72 11.92
N VAL A 141 2.48 -3.81 12.05
CA VAL A 141 1.01 -3.76 12.00
C VAL A 141 0.46 -2.87 13.11
N LEU A 142 0.99 -2.98 14.32
CA LEU A 142 0.59 -2.13 15.45
C LEU A 142 0.88 -0.65 15.18
N LEU A 143 2.06 -0.33 14.63
CA LEU A 143 2.40 1.05 14.26
C LEU A 143 1.46 1.59 13.17
N LEU A 144 1.15 0.79 12.14
CA LEU A 144 0.20 1.20 11.10
C LEU A 144 -1.21 1.42 11.68
N ARG A 145 -1.67 0.57 12.60
CA ARG A 145 -2.93 0.79 13.34
C ARG A 145 -2.92 2.09 14.11
N SER A 146 -1.90 2.32 14.93
CA SER A 146 -1.75 3.56 15.70
C SER A 146 -1.73 4.80 14.79
N LEU A 147 -1.10 4.71 13.62
CA LEU A 147 -1.02 5.80 12.65
C LEU A 147 -2.40 6.12 12.07
N VAL A 148 -3.12 5.08 11.60
CA VAL A 148 -4.48 5.22 11.03
C VAL A 148 -5.46 5.76 12.07
N MET A 149 -5.44 5.24 13.29
CA MET A 149 -6.33 5.71 14.36
C MET A 149 -6.03 7.17 14.75
N SER A 150 -4.75 7.53 14.92
CA SER A 150 -4.36 8.91 15.22
C SER A 150 -4.77 9.86 14.10
N TYR A 151 -4.65 9.43 12.83
CA TYR A 151 -5.14 10.17 11.68
C TYR A 151 -6.65 10.40 11.75
N GLN A 152 -7.44 9.34 11.94
CA GLN A 152 -8.92 9.43 12.01
C GLN A 152 -9.43 10.33 13.15
N LEU A 153 -8.72 10.33 14.28
CA LEU A 153 -9.02 11.16 15.44
C LEU A 153 -8.46 12.58 15.34
N GLU A 154 -7.73 12.90 14.27
CA GLU A 154 -7.00 14.17 14.11
C GLU A 154 -6.04 14.45 15.30
N ASP A 155 -5.52 13.39 15.93
CA ASP A 155 -4.54 13.48 17.01
C ASP A 155 -3.14 13.65 16.42
N VAL A 156 -2.75 14.91 16.21
CA VAL A 156 -1.45 15.30 15.66
C VAL A 156 -0.28 14.72 16.47
N ASN A 157 -0.38 14.73 17.81
CA ASN A 157 0.72 14.25 18.66
C ASN A 157 0.86 12.73 18.57
N GLY A 158 -0.25 12.01 18.60
CA GLY A 158 -0.28 10.56 18.41
C GLY A 158 0.26 10.16 17.03
N PHE A 159 -0.13 10.92 15.99
CA PHE A 159 0.35 10.70 14.63
C PHE A 159 1.86 10.97 14.51
N GLU A 160 2.37 12.08 15.04
CA GLU A 160 3.81 12.43 14.99
C GLU A 160 4.67 11.40 15.73
N LEU A 161 4.24 10.98 16.93
CA LEU A 161 4.94 9.95 17.70
C LEU A 161 5.00 8.64 16.91
N THR A 162 3.87 8.20 16.36
CA THR A 162 3.80 6.97 15.58
C THR A 162 4.61 7.07 14.29
N ALA A 163 4.56 8.20 13.60
CA ALA A 163 5.36 8.47 12.40
C ALA A 163 6.87 8.43 12.69
N THR A 164 7.30 8.84 13.88
CA THR A 164 8.69 8.73 14.35
C THR A 164 9.10 7.27 14.55
N LEU A 165 8.21 6.46 15.15
CA LEU A 165 8.46 5.03 15.37
C LEU A 165 8.45 4.22 14.06
N LEU A 166 7.71 4.67 13.05
CA LEU A 166 7.65 4.03 11.74
C LEU A 166 8.89 4.29 10.86
N GLN A 167 9.77 5.22 11.23
CA GLN A 167 10.94 5.62 10.42
C GLN A 167 11.88 4.48 9.96
N PRO A 168 12.07 3.37 10.71
CA PRO A 168 12.85 2.22 10.25
C PRO A 168 12.22 1.46 9.08
N TYR A 169 10.90 1.54 8.90
CA TYR A 169 10.14 0.78 7.91
C TYR A 169 9.82 1.57 6.64
N VAL A 170 10.14 2.87 6.62
CA VAL A 170 9.85 3.76 5.48
C VAL A 170 11.10 4.08 4.67
N ASP A 171 11.00 3.88 3.36
CA ASP A 171 11.99 4.36 2.40
C ASP A 171 11.92 5.89 2.22
N TYR A 172 12.82 6.44 1.40
CA TYR A 172 12.89 7.89 1.17
C TYR A 172 11.59 8.47 0.57
N ALA A 173 10.93 7.75 -0.34
CA ALA A 173 9.71 8.24 -0.99
C ALA A 173 8.52 8.21 -0.03
N GLN A 174 8.36 7.10 0.70
CA GLN A 174 7.34 6.94 1.73
C GLN A 174 7.51 7.98 2.85
N ARG A 175 8.75 8.26 3.25
CA ARG A 175 9.05 9.25 4.29
C ARG A 175 8.60 10.66 3.90
N LYS A 176 8.78 11.03 2.63
CA LYS A 176 8.28 12.30 2.12
C LYS A 176 6.75 12.38 2.24
N VAL A 177 6.04 11.36 1.77
CA VAL A 177 4.57 11.30 1.86
C VAL A 177 4.10 11.35 3.31
N LEU A 178 4.74 10.63 4.22
CA LEU A 178 4.43 10.65 5.66
C LEU A 178 4.58 12.06 6.25
N CYS A 179 5.63 12.79 5.88
CA CYS A 179 5.81 14.18 6.30
C CYS A 179 4.75 15.13 5.72
N ASP A 180 4.36 14.92 4.45
CA ASP A 180 3.33 15.71 3.78
C ASP A 180 1.97 15.53 4.49
N ILE A 181 1.61 14.30 4.89
CA ILE A 181 0.40 14.01 5.67
C ILE A 181 0.42 14.73 7.02
N LEU A 182 1.52 14.64 7.77
CA LEU A 182 1.64 15.32 9.06
C LEU A 182 1.53 16.84 8.90
N THR A 183 2.13 17.40 7.85
CA THR A 183 2.03 18.83 7.54
C THR A 183 0.58 19.23 7.28
N ASN A 184 -0.17 18.44 6.51
CA ASN A 184 -1.57 18.69 6.22
C ASN A 184 -2.47 18.54 7.47
N LEU A 185 -2.12 17.68 8.43
CA LEU A 185 -2.84 17.60 9.71
C LEU A 185 -2.63 18.85 10.58
N ILE A 186 -1.42 19.40 10.59
CA ILE A 186 -1.09 20.62 11.36
C ILE A 186 -1.68 21.86 10.68
N HIS A 187 -1.63 21.88 9.35
CA HIS A 187 -2.04 22.99 8.49
C HIS A 187 -3.02 22.49 7.42
N PRO A 188 -4.29 22.24 7.78
CA PRO A 188 -5.28 21.77 6.83
C PRO A 188 -5.45 22.80 5.70
N PRO A 189 -5.54 22.36 4.43
CA PRO A 189 -5.71 23.27 3.30
C PRO A 189 -7.06 24.02 3.42
N ASP A 190 -7.05 25.30 3.06
CA ASP A 190 -8.19 26.23 3.18
C ASP A 190 -9.48 25.77 2.46
N ASP A 191 -9.41 24.77 1.59
CA ASP A 191 -10.53 24.26 0.78
C ASP A 191 -11.40 23.18 1.47
N THR A 192 -11.30 23.01 2.79
CA THR A 192 -12.06 21.99 3.55
C THR A 192 -13.26 22.52 4.35
N LEU A 193 -13.81 23.70 3.99
CA LEU A 193 -15.06 24.27 4.53
C LEU A 193 -16.26 24.15 3.60
#